data_AF-A0A7J6T026-F1
#
_entry.id   AF-A0A7J6T026-F1
#
_cell.length_a   1.000
_cell.length_b   1.000
_cell.length_c   1.000
_cell.angle_alpha   90.00
_cell.angle_beta   90.00
_cell.angle_gamma   90.00
#
_symmetry.space_group_name_H-M   'P 1'
#
loop_
_entity.id
_entity.type
_entity.pdbx_description
1 polymer ?
#
loop_
_entity_poly.entity_id
_entity_poly.type
_entity_poly.pdbx_seq_one_letter_code
_entity_poly.pdbx_strand_id
1 'polypeptide(L)'
;MSTITDVLNIVDKVALAASSRPVAYLLTVAAAVSLFRLVKHHTLAPDGSQGITEAIEDLTSGADHILTRVVHPVMARDRFPWNLHPMIKKFHSGVRRLSKFGEDLAAKRRAEGESTRRVDLLSKLLHLNKEDLQGNLVTIFVTGSDTTTLSISWCLYYLCVYPDLQARARAEIDLLGHDPETSDDLDNLPFIESCLIESIR
;
A
#
# COMPACT_ATOMS: atom_id res chain seq x y z
N MET A 1 -4.32 -17.11 -11.03
CA MET A 1 -5.51 -17.19 -11.90
C MET A 1 -6.67 -16.23 -11.52
N SER A 2 -6.82 -15.73 -10.28
CA SER A 2 -7.99 -14.88 -9.93
C SER A 2 -7.68 -13.38 -9.76
N THR A 3 -6.52 -12.98 -9.23
CA THR A 3 -6.33 -11.61 -8.74
C THR A 3 -6.38 -10.49 -9.80
N ILE A 4 -5.72 -10.64 -10.95
CA ILE A 4 -5.67 -9.60 -11.99
C ILE A 4 -7.00 -9.50 -12.73
N THR A 5 -7.58 -10.64 -13.12
CA THR A 5 -8.90 -10.73 -13.76
C THR A 5 -10.02 -10.20 -12.84
N ASP A 6 -9.92 -10.44 -11.53
CA ASP A 6 -10.87 -9.91 -10.55
C ASP A 6 -10.77 -8.38 -10.43
N VAL A 7 -9.54 -7.83 -10.40
CA VAL A 7 -9.33 -6.37 -10.41
C VAL A 7 -9.90 -5.75 -11.70
N LEU A 8 -9.66 -6.38 -12.85
CA LEU A 8 -10.15 -5.95 -14.15
C LEU A 8 -11.69 -6.01 -14.27
N ASN A 9 -12.32 -7.05 -13.73
CA ASN A 9 -13.79 -7.15 -13.68
C ASN A 9 -14.44 -6.11 -12.76
N ILE A 10 -13.74 -5.71 -11.69
CA ILE A 10 -14.21 -4.66 -10.78
C ILE A 10 -14.07 -3.28 -11.44
N VAL A 11 -12.97 -3.04 -12.16
CA VAL A 11 -12.78 -1.85 -12.99
C VAL A 11 -13.95 -1.69 -13.97
N ASP A 12 -14.36 -2.77 -14.65
CA ASP A 12 -15.49 -2.76 -15.58
C ASP A 12 -16.83 -2.41 -14.88
N LYS A 13 -17.05 -2.93 -13.66
CA LYS A 13 -18.25 -2.59 -12.85
C LYS A 13 -18.27 -1.14 -12.37
N VAL A 14 -17.12 -0.58 -12.02
CA VAL A 14 -17.00 0.82 -11.58
C VAL A 14 -17.17 1.78 -12.77
N ALA A 15 -16.62 1.44 -13.94
CA ALA A 15 -16.79 2.19 -15.18
C ALA A 15 -18.27 2.34 -15.58
N LEU A 16 -19.06 1.27 -15.44
CA LEU A 16 -20.51 1.30 -15.69
C LEU A 16 -21.26 2.26 -14.77
N ALA A 17 -20.85 2.35 -13.50
CA ALA A 17 -21.49 3.21 -12.49
C ALA A 17 -21.17 4.70 -12.67
N ALA A 18 -20.02 5.05 -13.27
CA ALA A 18 -19.55 6.43 -13.45
C ALA A 18 -20.29 7.22 -14.56
N SER A 19 -21.20 6.59 -15.31
CA SER A 19 -21.89 7.18 -16.46
C SER A 19 -23.04 8.17 -16.14
N SER A 20 -23.36 8.44 -14.87
CA SER A 20 -24.51 9.27 -14.45
C SER A 20 -24.09 10.60 -13.76
N ARG A 21 -24.66 11.73 -14.21
CA ARG A 21 -23.92 13.01 -14.38
C ARG A 21 -23.92 14.11 -13.28
N PRO A 22 -24.55 14.03 -12.08
CA PRO A 22 -24.32 15.08 -11.06
C PRO A 22 -23.75 14.59 -9.71
N VAL A 23 -23.67 13.28 -9.45
CA VAL A 23 -23.09 12.71 -8.22
C VAL A 23 -21.59 12.36 -8.41
N ALA A 24 -21.01 12.81 -9.54
CA ALA A 24 -19.69 12.39 -10.01
C ALA A 24 -18.61 12.56 -8.93
N TYR A 25 -18.49 13.70 -8.26
CA TYR A 25 -17.39 13.89 -7.29
C TYR A 25 -17.47 12.97 -6.06
N LEU A 26 -18.68 12.73 -5.52
CA LEU A 26 -18.85 11.81 -4.38
C LEU A 26 -18.68 10.35 -4.82
N LEU A 27 -19.15 9.99 -6.02
CA LEU A 27 -18.95 8.67 -6.60
C LEU A 27 -17.47 8.42 -6.95
N THR A 28 -16.73 9.43 -7.41
CA THR A 28 -15.31 9.29 -7.74
C THR A 28 -14.46 9.15 -6.49
N VAL A 29 -14.72 9.94 -5.44
CA VAL A 29 -14.06 9.77 -4.14
C VAL A 29 -14.42 8.40 -3.54
N ALA A 30 -15.69 7.98 -3.60
CA ALA A 30 -16.10 6.66 -3.11
C ALA A 30 -15.46 5.51 -3.90
N ALA A 31 -15.35 5.64 -5.23
CA ALA A 31 -14.69 4.67 -6.10
C ALA A 31 -13.19 4.59 -5.82
N ALA A 32 -12.50 5.73 -5.72
CA ALA A 32 -11.08 5.79 -5.38
C ALA A 32 -10.79 5.21 -3.99
N VAL A 33 -11.63 5.51 -2.99
CA VAL A 33 -11.51 4.92 -1.64
C VAL A 33 -11.79 3.42 -1.64
N SER A 34 -12.75 2.96 -2.44
CA SER A 34 -13.06 1.53 -2.58
C SER A 34 -11.93 0.77 -3.27
N LEU A 35 -11.35 1.35 -4.32
CA LEU A 35 -10.16 0.84 -5.00
C LEU A 35 -8.95 0.84 -4.06
N PHE A 36 -8.75 1.88 -3.25
CA PHE A 36 -7.71 1.93 -2.24
C PHE A 36 -7.82 0.78 -1.23
N ARG A 37 -9.03 0.55 -0.70
CA ARG A 37 -9.27 -0.57 0.21
C ARG A 37 -9.04 -1.93 -0.47
N LEU A 38 -9.45 -2.05 -1.72
CA LEU A 38 -9.28 -3.27 -2.51
C LEU A 38 -7.81 -3.57 -2.80
N VAL A 39 -7.06 -2.58 -3.29
CA VAL A 39 -5.63 -2.67 -3.54
C VAL A 39 -4.92 -3.02 -2.23
N LYS A 40 -5.25 -2.36 -1.12
CA LYS A 40 -4.66 -2.67 0.18
C LYS A 40 -4.93 -4.12 0.61
N HIS A 41 -6.13 -4.62 0.36
CA HIS A 41 -6.51 -6.00 0.69
C HIS A 41 -5.79 -7.05 -0.21
N HIS A 42 -5.60 -6.78 -1.49
CA HIS A 42 -4.97 -7.72 -2.43
C HIS A 42 -3.43 -7.66 -2.47
N THR A 43 -2.83 -6.48 -2.31
CA THR A 43 -1.37 -6.30 -2.41
C THR A 43 -0.65 -6.76 -1.14
N LEU A 44 -1.34 -6.80 -0.01
CA LEU A 44 -0.75 -7.11 1.30
C LEU A 44 -1.27 -8.40 1.94
N ALA A 45 -1.95 -9.29 1.21
CA ALA A 45 -2.43 -10.55 1.77
C ALA A 45 -2.19 -11.78 0.85
N PRO A 46 -0.99 -12.36 0.87
CA PRO A 46 -0.81 -13.79 0.72
C PRO A 46 -0.49 -14.39 2.11
N ASP A 47 -1.51 -14.92 2.78
CA ASP A 47 -1.53 -15.89 3.92
C ASP A 47 -0.57 -15.75 5.14
N GLY A 48 0.25 -14.69 5.25
CA GLY A 48 1.15 -14.47 6.40
C GLY A 48 1.41 -13.01 6.77
N SER A 49 0.88 -12.07 6.00
CA SER A 49 1.12 -10.62 6.13
C SER A 49 -0.06 -9.84 6.73
N GLN A 50 -1.20 -10.47 7.01
CA GLN A 50 -2.36 -9.82 7.64
C GLN A 50 -1.98 -9.06 8.92
N GLY A 51 -1.14 -9.66 9.77
CA GLY A 51 -0.66 -9.01 11.00
C GLY A 51 0.21 -7.76 10.76
N ILE A 52 0.89 -7.67 9.61
CA ILE A 52 1.69 -6.49 9.22
C ILE A 52 0.76 -5.41 8.70
N THR A 53 -0.20 -5.77 7.83
CA THR A 53 -1.19 -4.84 7.28
C THR A 53 -2.00 -4.18 8.38
N GLU A 54 -2.48 -4.97 9.34
CA GLU A 54 -3.16 -4.47 10.54
C GLU A 54 -2.24 -3.63 11.42
N ALA A 55 -0.94 -3.94 11.48
CA ALA A 55 0.01 -3.13 12.23
C ALA A 55 0.30 -1.78 11.56
N ILE A 56 0.39 -1.74 10.23
CA ILE A 56 0.51 -0.50 9.45
C ILE A 56 -0.77 0.32 9.61
N GLU A 57 -1.94 -0.28 9.52
CA GLU A 57 -3.22 0.43 9.63
C GLU A 57 -3.47 1.03 11.03
N ASP A 58 -3.17 0.27 12.08
CA ASP A 58 -3.23 0.80 13.45
C ASP A 58 -2.21 1.94 13.67
N LEU A 59 -1.03 1.85 13.03
CA LEU A 59 -0.01 2.87 13.11
C LEU A 59 -0.43 4.15 12.36
N THR A 60 -0.89 4.04 11.12
CA THR A 60 -1.29 5.19 10.30
C THR A 60 -2.54 5.86 10.84
N SER A 61 -3.54 5.09 11.29
CA SER A 61 -4.74 5.65 11.95
C SER A 61 -4.40 6.36 13.26
N GLY A 62 -3.46 5.79 14.03
CA GLY A 62 -2.96 6.42 15.25
C GLY A 62 -2.18 7.71 14.97
N ALA A 63 -1.35 7.72 13.93
CA ALA A 63 -0.57 8.88 13.51
C ALA A 63 -1.48 10.00 12.98
N ASP A 64 -2.46 9.69 12.13
CA ASP A 64 -3.45 10.64 11.62
C ASP A 64 -4.18 11.36 12.77
N HIS A 65 -4.61 10.60 13.77
CA HIS A 65 -5.27 11.14 14.96
C HIS A 65 -4.39 12.07 15.79
N ILE A 66 -3.10 11.75 15.92
CA ILE A 66 -2.13 12.61 16.59
C ILE A 66 -1.93 13.87 15.76
N LEU A 67 -1.72 13.74 14.44
CA LEU A 67 -1.41 14.84 13.54
C LEU A 67 -2.56 15.84 13.40
N THR A 68 -3.80 15.38 13.18
CA THR A 68 -4.98 16.26 13.08
C THR A 68 -5.23 17.05 14.37
N ARG A 69 -4.83 16.51 15.53
CA ARG A 69 -4.95 17.20 16.82
C ARG A 69 -3.76 18.07 17.17
N VAL A 70 -2.60 17.84 16.57
CA VAL A 70 -1.43 18.74 16.62
C VAL A 70 -1.65 19.97 15.73
N VAL A 71 -2.38 19.82 14.62
CA VAL A 71 -2.71 20.91 13.69
C VAL A 71 -3.88 21.78 14.21
N HIS A 72 -4.79 21.25 15.03
CA HIS A 72 -5.84 22.03 15.72
C HIS A 72 -5.29 22.74 17.00
N PRO A 73 -5.93 23.83 17.47
CA PRO A 73 -5.29 24.88 18.26
C PRO A 73 -4.74 24.40 19.61
N VAL A 74 -3.66 25.07 20.02
CA VAL A 74 -2.84 24.91 21.24
C VAL A 74 -3.64 24.57 22.52
N MET A 75 -4.89 25.01 22.64
CA MET A 75 -5.78 24.71 23.77
C MET A 75 -6.09 23.21 23.98
N ALA A 76 -6.02 22.39 22.93
CA ALA A 76 -6.23 20.94 23.05
C ALA A 76 -4.96 20.18 23.48
N ARG A 77 -3.79 20.84 23.41
CA ARG A 77 -2.46 20.22 23.60
C ARG A 77 -2.17 19.82 25.06
N ASP A 78 -2.63 20.64 26.01
CA ASP A 78 -2.31 20.46 27.44
C ASP A 78 -3.52 20.02 28.29
N ARG A 79 -4.71 19.96 27.70
CA ARG A 79 -5.97 19.70 28.42
C ARG A 79 -6.39 18.22 28.42
N PHE A 80 -5.79 17.39 27.58
CA PHE A 80 -6.28 16.03 27.33
C PHE A 80 -5.29 14.97 27.83
N PRO A 81 -5.71 13.97 28.63
CA PRO A 81 -4.83 12.91 29.10
C PRO A 81 -4.51 11.94 27.97
N TRP A 82 -3.42 12.23 27.24
CA TRP A 82 -2.91 11.51 26.08
C TRP A 82 -2.77 9.99 26.31
N ASN A 83 -2.43 9.57 27.53
CA ASN A 83 -2.29 8.18 27.91
C ASN A 83 -3.62 7.39 28.02
N LEU A 84 -4.78 8.05 28.04
CA LEU A 84 -6.09 7.41 28.21
C LEU A 84 -6.83 7.16 26.89
N HIS A 85 -6.40 7.73 25.77
CA HIS A 85 -7.13 7.61 24.52
C HIS A 85 -6.90 6.24 23.84
N PRO A 86 -7.95 5.48 23.48
CA PRO A 86 -7.81 4.15 22.88
C PRO A 86 -7.01 4.17 21.57
N MET A 87 -7.00 5.28 20.84
CA MET A 87 -6.23 5.43 19.60
C MET A 87 -4.71 5.53 19.84
N ILE A 88 -4.28 6.05 20.98
CA ILE A 88 -2.86 6.09 21.36
C ILE A 88 -2.38 4.69 21.77
N LYS A 89 -3.25 3.90 22.41
CA LYS A 89 -2.99 2.47 22.65
C LYS A 89 -2.85 1.70 21.34
N LYS A 90 -3.71 1.97 20.35
CA LYS A 90 -3.62 1.40 19.00
C LYS A 90 -2.30 1.75 18.30
N PHE A 91 -1.92 3.02 18.30
CA PHE A 91 -0.65 3.50 17.76
C PHE A 91 0.54 2.72 18.35
N HIS A 92 0.65 2.67 19.68
CA HIS A 92 1.73 1.93 20.34
C HIS A 92 1.67 0.43 20.08
N SER A 93 0.49 -0.17 19.93
CA SER A 93 0.39 -1.58 19.55
C SER A 93 0.85 -1.83 18.11
N GLY A 94 0.54 -0.93 17.16
CA GLY A 94 1.00 -0.99 15.78
C GLY A 94 2.52 -0.93 15.70
N VAL A 95 3.14 0.04 16.39
CA VAL A 95 4.61 0.15 16.49
C VAL A 95 5.22 -1.14 17.04
N ARG A 96 4.69 -1.68 18.15
CA ARG A 96 5.21 -2.92 18.74
C ARG A 96 5.11 -4.11 17.79
N ARG A 97 4.01 -4.25 17.05
CA ARG A 97 3.84 -5.35 16.09
C ARG A 97 4.81 -5.23 14.92
N LEU A 98 5.01 -4.03 14.37
CA LEU A 98 5.98 -3.79 13.30
C LEU A 98 7.43 -4.02 13.77
N SER A 99 7.78 -3.52 14.97
CA SER A 99 9.10 -3.78 15.57
C SER A 99 9.35 -5.28 15.75
N LYS A 100 8.37 -6.02 16.27
CA LYS A 100 8.49 -7.47 16.46
C LYS A 100 8.64 -8.21 15.12
N PHE A 101 7.84 -7.84 14.12
CA PHE A 101 7.98 -8.41 12.79
C PHE A 101 9.37 -8.16 12.19
N GLY A 102 9.91 -6.94 12.35
CA GLY A 102 11.27 -6.61 11.92
C GLY A 102 12.35 -7.41 12.65
N GLU A 103 12.18 -7.64 13.95
CA GLU A 103 13.07 -8.52 14.73
C GLU A 103 13.03 -9.96 14.22
N ASP A 104 11.84 -10.51 14.02
CA ASP A 104 11.64 -11.89 13.56
C ASP A 104 12.26 -12.07 12.16
N LEU A 105 12.08 -11.09 11.27
CA LEU A 105 12.64 -11.09 9.93
C LEU A 105 14.18 -10.99 9.97
N ALA A 106 14.72 -10.10 10.79
CA ALA A 106 16.17 -9.96 10.97
C ALA A 106 16.81 -11.20 11.59
N ALA A 107 16.13 -11.84 12.55
CA ALA A 107 16.58 -13.08 13.18
C ALA A 107 16.62 -14.24 12.18
N LYS A 108 15.55 -14.44 11.39
CA LYS A 108 15.52 -15.42 10.30
C LYS A 108 16.68 -15.19 9.33
N ARG A 109 16.93 -13.93 8.95
CA ARG A 109 17.98 -13.57 8.00
C ARG A 109 19.40 -13.72 8.54
N ARG A 110 19.61 -13.62 9.85
CA ARG A 110 20.90 -13.93 10.50
C ARG A 110 21.14 -15.43 10.64
N ALA A 111 20.06 -16.22 10.70
CA ALA A 111 20.14 -17.68 10.72
C ALA A 111 20.40 -18.28 9.34
N GLU A 112 20.06 -17.57 8.26
CA GLU A 112 20.45 -17.92 6.89
C GLU A 112 21.97 -17.73 6.70
N GLY A 113 22.65 -18.76 6.20
CA GLY A 113 24.08 -18.70 5.90
C GLY A 113 24.42 -17.70 4.80
N GLU A 114 25.62 -17.13 4.85
CA GLU A 114 26.08 -16.03 3.97
C GLU A 114 25.96 -16.37 2.47
N SER A 115 26.07 -17.65 2.08
CA SER A 115 25.98 -18.11 0.68
C SER A 115 24.57 -18.09 0.09
N THR A 116 23.54 -18.07 0.93
CA THR A 116 22.12 -18.08 0.53
C THR A 116 21.48 -16.70 0.73
N ARG A 117 22.28 -15.72 1.20
CA ARG A 117 21.79 -14.40 1.59
C ARG A 117 21.40 -13.59 0.36
N ARG A 118 20.10 -13.53 0.07
CA ARG A 118 19.54 -12.64 -0.97
C ARG A 118 19.99 -11.20 -0.71
N VAL A 119 20.52 -10.50 -1.71
CA VAL A 119 20.92 -9.09 -1.57
C VAL A 119 19.69 -8.21 -1.68
N ASP A 120 19.17 -7.75 -0.54
CA ASP A 120 18.03 -6.84 -0.46
C ASP A 120 18.27 -5.71 0.55
N LEU A 121 17.29 -4.82 0.69
CA LEU A 121 17.36 -3.70 1.63
C LEU A 121 17.57 -4.16 3.07
N LEU A 122 16.89 -5.22 3.51
CA LEU A 122 17.08 -5.78 4.85
C LEU A 122 18.53 -6.19 5.07
N SER A 123 19.12 -6.89 4.11
CA SER A 123 20.52 -7.34 4.19
C SER A 123 21.49 -6.18 4.33
N LYS A 124 21.21 -5.06 3.65
CA LYS A 124 21.98 -3.82 3.80
C LYS A 124 21.79 -3.18 5.17
N LEU A 125 20.67 -3.37 5.86
CA LEU A 125 20.40 -2.76 7.17
C LEU A 125 20.83 -3.64 8.36
N LEU A 126 21.18 -4.92 8.14
CA LEU A 126 21.50 -5.86 9.24
C LEU A 126 22.75 -5.50 10.07
N HIS A 127 23.61 -4.61 9.56
CA HIS A 127 24.78 -4.09 10.27
C HIS A 127 24.44 -2.99 11.30
N LEU A 128 23.23 -2.42 11.24
CA LEU A 128 22.78 -1.40 12.17
C LEU A 128 22.50 -1.99 13.56
N ASN A 129 22.50 -1.12 14.58
CA ASN A 129 22.01 -1.49 15.91
C ASN A 129 20.51 -1.82 15.86
N LYS A 130 20.00 -2.37 16.95
CA LYS A 130 18.62 -2.86 17.03
C LYS A 130 17.61 -1.74 16.83
N GLU A 131 17.83 -0.60 17.48
CA GLU A 131 16.92 0.55 17.47
C GLU A 131 16.83 1.18 16.08
N ASP A 132 17.97 1.39 15.42
CA ASP A 132 18.06 1.98 14.08
C ASP A 132 17.48 1.05 13.02
N LEU A 133 17.77 -0.26 13.10
CA LEU A 133 17.17 -1.25 12.21
C LEU A 133 15.65 -1.24 12.31
N GLN A 134 15.09 -1.21 13.52
CA GLN A 134 13.65 -1.18 13.72
C GLN A 134 13.03 0.11 13.23
N GLY A 135 13.63 1.26 13.56
CA GLY A 135 13.16 2.56 13.09
C GLY A 135 13.09 2.61 11.56
N ASN A 136 14.16 2.19 10.89
CA ASN A 136 14.20 2.17 9.42
C ASN A 136 13.16 1.21 8.84
N LEU A 137 13.00 0.00 9.38
CA LEU A 137 12.01 -0.95 8.89
C LEU A 137 10.58 -0.41 9.03
N VAL A 138 10.22 0.15 10.19
CA VAL A 138 8.90 0.76 10.41
C VAL A 138 8.66 1.90 9.42
N THR A 139 9.65 2.79 9.23
CA THR A 139 9.55 3.89 8.27
C THR A 139 9.29 3.36 6.85
N ILE A 140 10.09 2.41 6.37
CA ILE A 140 9.96 1.89 5.00
C ILE A 140 8.60 1.23 4.78
N PHE A 141 8.13 0.40 5.72
CA PHE A 141 6.85 -0.29 5.58
C PHE A 141 5.67 0.68 5.54
N VAL A 142 5.67 1.68 6.41
CA VAL A 142 4.58 2.66 6.49
C VAL A 142 4.60 3.57 5.27
N THR A 143 5.76 4.14 4.94
CA THR A 143 5.91 5.08 3.82
C THR A 143 5.59 4.40 2.48
N GLY A 144 6.07 3.16 2.29
CA GLY A 144 5.82 2.40 1.07
C GLY A 144 4.35 2.03 0.91
N SER A 145 3.71 1.47 1.94
CA SER A 145 2.36 0.91 1.84
C SER A 145 1.31 1.92 1.37
N ASP A 146 1.23 3.08 2.02
CA ASP A 146 0.13 4.01 1.73
C ASP A 146 0.35 4.73 0.40
N THR A 147 1.59 5.08 0.06
CA THR A 147 1.90 5.78 -1.20
C THR A 147 1.71 4.88 -2.42
N THR A 148 2.21 3.64 -2.40
CA THR A 148 2.05 2.72 -3.53
C THR A 148 0.58 2.31 -3.72
N THR A 149 -0.15 2.06 -2.62
CA THR A 149 -1.58 1.74 -2.69
C THR A 149 -2.35 2.90 -3.33
N LEU A 150 -2.04 4.14 -2.95
CA LEU A 150 -2.68 5.33 -3.49
C LEU A 150 -2.39 5.52 -4.98
N SER A 151 -1.12 5.42 -5.39
CA SER A 151 -0.71 5.53 -6.81
C SER A 151 -1.41 4.49 -7.69
N ILE A 152 -1.41 3.22 -7.28
CA ILE A 152 -2.10 2.14 -8.01
C ILE A 152 -3.60 2.40 -8.08
N SER A 153 -4.21 2.86 -6.99
CA SER A 153 -5.65 3.15 -6.94
C SER A 153 -6.06 4.25 -7.91
N TRP A 154 -5.25 5.31 -8.03
CA TRP A 154 -5.48 6.37 -9.01
C TRP A 154 -5.28 5.90 -10.45
N CYS A 155 -4.21 5.14 -10.71
CA CYS A 155 -4.00 4.52 -12.02
C CYS A 155 -5.20 3.67 -12.45
N LEU A 156 -5.66 2.76 -11.57
CA LEU A 156 -6.84 1.94 -11.84
C LEU A 156 -8.11 2.77 -12.02
N TYR A 157 -8.30 3.80 -11.21
CA TYR A 157 -9.43 4.71 -11.35
C TYR A 157 -9.45 5.41 -12.72
N TYR A 158 -8.30 5.90 -13.19
CA TYR A 158 -8.23 6.51 -14.53
C TYR A 158 -8.50 5.50 -15.64
N LEU A 159 -8.02 4.26 -15.51
CA LEU A 159 -8.37 3.20 -16.45
C LEU A 159 -9.89 2.89 -16.45
N CYS A 160 -10.57 2.92 -15.29
CA CYS A 160 -12.04 2.80 -15.25
C CYS A 160 -12.75 3.92 -16.02
N VAL A 161 -12.25 5.17 -15.90
CA VAL A 161 -12.88 6.35 -16.49
C VAL A 161 -12.59 6.48 -17.99
N TYR A 162 -11.50 5.88 -18.48
CA TYR A 162 -11.09 5.90 -19.88
C TYR A 162 -11.03 4.47 -20.47
N PRO A 163 -12.17 3.89 -20.89
CA PRO A 163 -12.24 2.52 -21.40
C PRO A 163 -11.33 2.25 -22.60
N ASP A 164 -11.11 3.24 -23.47
CA ASP A 164 -10.19 3.10 -24.62
C ASP A 164 -8.73 2.87 -24.16
N LEU A 165 -8.31 3.54 -23.09
CA LEU A 165 -6.99 3.36 -22.49
C LEU A 165 -6.91 2.02 -21.76
N GLN A 166 -7.95 1.62 -21.04
CA GLN A 166 -8.03 0.32 -20.40
C GLN A 166 -7.95 -0.83 -21.42
N ALA A 167 -8.66 -0.74 -22.54
CA ALA A 167 -8.62 -1.74 -23.61
C ALA A 167 -7.20 -1.86 -24.19
N ARG A 168 -6.52 -0.74 -24.38
CA ARG A 168 -5.11 -0.72 -24.83
C ARG A 168 -4.16 -1.32 -23.79
N ALA A 169 -4.36 -1.05 -22.51
CA ALA A 169 -3.55 -1.63 -21.43
C ALA A 169 -3.74 -3.15 -21.35
N ARG A 170 -4.99 -3.62 -21.52
CA ARG A 170 -5.30 -5.05 -21.56
C ARG A 170 -4.65 -5.74 -22.77
N ALA A 171 -4.74 -5.12 -23.94
CA ALA A 171 -4.09 -5.64 -25.14
C ALA A 171 -2.56 -5.75 -24.98
N GLU A 172 -1.92 -4.83 -24.24
CA GLU A 172 -0.48 -4.92 -23.95
C GLU A 172 -0.14 -6.12 -23.06
N ILE A 173 -0.95 -6.41 -22.03
CA ILE A 173 -0.78 -7.63 -21.21
C ILE A 173 -1.01 -8.88 -22.05
N ASP A 174 -2.05 -8.88 -22.88
CA ASP A 174 -2.39 -10.04 -23.73
C ASP A 174 -1.27 -10.39 -24.71
N LEU A 175 -0.42 -9.43 -25.11
CA LEU A 175 0.76 -9.65 -25.94
C LEU A 175 1.86 -10.48 -25.25
N LEU A 176 1.92 -10.49 -23.92
CA LEU A 176 2.83 -11.38 -23.18
C LEU A 176 2.43 -12.84 -23.33
N GLY A 177 1.12 -13.13 -23.50
CA GLY A 177 0.58 -14.48 -23.61
C GLY A 177 0.60 -15.29 -22.30
N HIS A 178 1.04 -14.68 -21.20
CA HIS A 178 1.01 -15.21 -19.84
C HIS A 178 0.90 -14.08 -18.81
N ASP A 179 0.60 -14.43 -17.57
CA ASP A 179 0.64 -13.46 -16.47
C ASP A 179 2.11 -13.01 -16.25
N PRO A 180 2.38 -11.71 -16.02
CA PRO A 180 3.74 -11.23 -15.75
C PRO A 180 4.23 -11.74 -14.40
N GLU A 181 5.36 -12.45 -14.38
CA GLU A 181 5.94 -13.07 -13.18
C GLU A 181 7.37 -12.57 -12.89
N THR A 182 8.05 -12.02 -13.89
CA THR A 182 9.45 -11.61 -13.81
C THR A 182 9.62 -10.11 -14.05
N SER A 183 10.79 -9.57 -13.69
CA SER A 183 11.14 -8.18 -14.00
C SER A 183 11.20 -7.93 -15.50
N ASP A 184 11.67 -8.91 -16.26
CA ASP A 184 11.80 -8.82 -17.72
C ASP A 184 10.43 -8.74 -18.40
N ASP A 185 9.39 -9.32 -17.79
CA ASP A 185 8.01 -9.18 -18.28
C ASP A 185 7.50 -7.74 -18.13
N LEU A 186 7.91 -7.04 -17.07
CA LEU A 186 7.52 -5.66 -16.82
C LEU A 186 8.16 -4.70 -17.83
N ASP A 187 9.38 -4.98 -18.29
CA ASP A 187 10.06 -4.19 -19.33
C ASP A 187 9.31 -4.25 -20.68
N ASN A 188 8.45 -5.26 -20.86
CA ASN A 188 7.60 -5.42 -22.04
C ASN A 188 6.21 -4.76 -21.90
N LEU A 189 5.95 -4.01 -20.83
CA LEU A 189 4.67 -3.32 -20.56
C LEU A 189 4.80 -1.78 -20.50
N PRO A 190 5.37 -1.12 -21.53
CA PRO A 190 5.67 0.32 -21.49
C PRO A 190 4.44 1.22 -21.41
N PHE A 191 3.29 0.80 -21.94
CA PHE A 191 2.06 1.59 -21.85
C PHE A 191 1.46 1.54 -20.45
N ILE A 192 1.45 0.38 -19.79
CA ILE A 192 1.05 0.28 -18.38
C ILE A 192 1.97 1.11 -17.48
N GLU A 193 3.28 1.07 -17.71
CA GLU A 193 4.23 1.93 -17.01
C GLU A 193 3.89 3.41 -17.22
N SER A 194 3.60 3.82 -18.46
CA SER A 194 3.19 5.19 -18.79
C SER A 194 1.89 5.59 -18.09
N CYS A 195 0.91 4.70 -17.99
CA CYS A 195 -0.33 4.94 -17.25
C CYS A 195 -0.07 5.16 -15.77
N LEU A 196 0.82 4.37 -15.16
CA LEU A 196 1.20 4.54 -13.76
C LEU A 196 1.92 5.87 -13.54
N ILE A 197 2.90 6.22 -14.38
CA ILE A 197 3.65 7.48 -14.27
C ILE A 197 2.71 8.67 -14.42
N GLU A 198 1.83 8.66 -15.42
CA GLU A 198 0.87 9.75 -15.65
C GLU A 198 -0.13 9.89 -14.50
N SER A 199 -0.50 8.80 -13.82
CA SER A 199 -1.40 8.86 -12.66
C SER A 199 -0.81 9.57 -11.43
N ILE A 200 0.52 9.67 -11.35
CA ILE A 200 1.25 10.29 -10.24
C ILE A 200 1.66 11.74 -10.58
N ARG A 201 1.55 12.15 -11.85
CA ARG A 201 1.96 13.47 -12.35
C ARG A 201 0.97 14.59 -12.00
#